data_AF-A0A349H304-F1
#
_entry.id   AF-A0A349H304-F1
#
_cell.length_a   1.000
_cell.length_b   1.000
_cell.length_c   1.000
_cell.angle_alpha   90.00
_cell.angle_beta   90.00
_cell.angle_gamma   90.00
#
_symmetry.space_group_name_H-M   'P 1'
#
loop_
_entity.id
_entity.type
_entity.pdbx_description
1 polymer ?
#
loop_
_entity_poly.entity_id
_entity_poly.type
_entity_poly.pdbx_seq_one_letter_code
_entity_poly.pdbx_strand_id
1 'polypeptide(L)'
;MAMKTLFCMILAVVAVALAGCETESSDQISISISPSHASLRKGESVTFTASGWKDYTWAITDKTIGVLSTTKGSSTVYTAIKGSADSQILVVTVNIPADGINTDASTNGVVDVNSSQLVNAQAVITHNP
;
A
#
# COMPACT_ATOMS: atom_id res chain seq x y z
N MET A 1 41.38 -20.05 -57.47
CA MET A 1 40.00 -20.56 -57.65
C MET A 1 39.28 -20.26 -56.34
N ALA A 2 38.76 -19.05 -56.11
CA ALA A 2 37.53 -18.46 -56.66
C ALA A 2 36.25 -19.20 -56.18
N MET A 3 35.55 -18.58 -55.24
CA MET A 3 34.14 -18.77 -54.89
C MET A 3 33.76 -17.51 -54.04
N LYS A 4 33.20 -16.36 -54.49
CA LYS A 4 32.15 -16.02 -55.47
C LYS A 4 31.03 -17.05 -55.39
N THR A 5 29.86 -16.79 -54.81
CA THR A 5 28.96 -15.62 -54.92
C THR A 5 27.79 -15.89 -53.94
N LEU A 6 27.35 -14.93 -53.13
CA LEU A 6 26.10 -14.17 -53.32
C LEU A 6 24.80 -15.00 -53.16
N PHE A 7 24.17 -14.92 -51.98
CA PHE A 7 22.70 -14.87 -51.80
C PHE A 7 22.42 -14.28 -50.39
N CYS A 8 22.07 -13.00 -50.28
CA CYS A 8 20.72 -12.44 -50.33
C CYS A 8 19.92 -12.68 -49.03
N MET A 9 19.50 -11.55 -48.47
CA MET A 9 18.24 -11.32 -47.76
C MET A 9 18.15 -11.48 -46.24
N ILE A 10 17.90 -10.29 -45.65
CA ILE A 10 17.04 -10.01 -44.49
C ILE A 10 17.73 -10.02 -43.13
N LEU A 11 18.46 -8.93 -42.91
CA LEU A 11 18.71 -8.33 -41.61
C LEU A 11 17.41 -7.70 -41.08
N ALA A 12 16.49 -8.50 -40.54
CA ALA A 12 15.36 -8.01 -39.74
C ALA A 12 14.67 -9.16 -39.00
N VAL A 13 15.17 -9.54 -37.82
CA VAL A 13 14.27 -9.93 -36.73
C VAL A 13 14.81 -9.28 -35.48
N VAL A 14 14.15 -8.16 -35.17
CA VAL A 14 14.18 -7.43 -33.91
C VAL A 14 14.26 -8.41 -32.74
N ALA A 15 15.19 -8.17 -31.83
CA ALA A 15 15.25 -8.84 -30.54
C ALA A 15 13.93 -8.57 -29.79
N VAL A 16 12.99 -9.51 -29.87
CA VAL A 16 11.79 -9.53 -29.02
C VAL A 16 12.20 -10.17 -27.70
N ALA A 17 12.99 -9.43 -26.92
CA ALA A 17 12.96 -9.59 -25.46
C ALA A 17 11.83 -8.71 -24.95
N LEU A 18 10.58 -9.04 -25.33
CA LEU A 18 9.47 -8.68 -24.48
C LEU A 18 9.59 -9.64 -23.30
N ALA A 19 10.34 -9.22 -22.27
CA ALA A 19 10.12 -9.74 -20.94
C ALA A 19 8.61 -9.61 -20.73
N GLY A 20 7.92 -10.75 -20.75
CA GLY A 20 6.54 -10.77 -20.35
C GLY A 20 6.52 -10.12 -18.99
N CYS A 21 5.90 -8.94 -18.90
CA CYS A 21 5.38 -8.48 -17.63
C CYS A 21 4.23 -9.47 -17.37
N GLU A 22 4.58 -10.66 -16.90
CA GLU A 22 3.63 -11.54 -16.27
C GLU A 22 3.19 -10.80 -15.02
N THR A 23 2.18 -9.96 -15.22
CA THR A 23 1.39 -9.38 -14.14
C THR A 23 0.67 -10.58 -13.54
N GLU A 24 1.36 -11.27 -12.64
CA GLU A 24 0.78 -12.17 -11.69
C GLU A 24 -0.16 -11.31 -10.83
N SER A 25 -1.41 -11.19 -11.30
CA SER A 25 -2.51 -10.60 -10.54
C SER A 25 -2.86 -11.59 -9.44
N SER A 26 -1.96 -11.72 -8.45
CA SER A 26 -2.29 -12.38 -7.21
C SER A 26 -3.37 -11.54 -6.54
N ASP A 27 -4.48 -12.18 -6.20
CA ASP A 27 -5.55 -11.62 -5.37
C ASP A 27 -4.98 -11.26 -3.99
N GLN A 28 -4.28 -10.11 -3.92
CA GLN A 28 -3.72 -9.59 -2.70
C GLN A 28 -4.72 -8.63 -2.07
N ILE A 29 -5.15 -9.01 -0.87
CA ILE A 29 -5.84 -8.11 0.04
C ILE A 29 -4.93 -6.90 0.32
N SER A 30 -5.41 -5.72 -0.04
CA SER A 30 -4.70 -4.47 0.18
C SER A 30 -5.63 -3.42 0.81
N ILE A 31 -5.07 -2.62 1.71
CA ILE A 31 -5.72 -1.43 2.25
C ILE A 31 -4.85 -0.21 1.99
N SER A 32 -5.45 0.97 1.95
CA SER A 32 -4.73 2.23 1.72
C SER A 32 -5.23 3.34 2.65
N ILE A 33 -4.42 4.38 2.81
CA ILE A 33 -4.75 5.62 3.54
C ILE A 33 -4.62 6.80 2.58
N SER A 34 -5.62 7.69 2.56
CA SER A 34 -5.57 8.96 1.85
C SER A 34 -5.89 10.14 2.78
N PRO A 35 -5.07 11.22 2.77
CA PRO A 35 -3.81 11.33 2.05
C PRO A 35 -2.74 10.39 2.63
N SER A 36 -1.71 10.03 1.85
CA SER A 36 -0.59 9.20 2.35
C SER A 36 0.44 10.02 3.14
N HIS A 37 0.38 11.34 3.04
CA HIS A 37 1.23 12.27 3.77
C HIS A 37 0.50 13.58 4.06
N ALA A 38 0.90 14.27 5.13
CA ALA A 38 0.45 15.60 5.47
C ALA A 38 1.56 16.41 6.14
N SER A 39 1.51 17.73 6.01
CA SER A 39 2.40 18.64 6.72
C SER A 39 1.55 19.65 7.48
N LEU A 40 1.74 19.73 8.79
CA LEU A 40 0.87 20.48 9.69
C LEU A 40 1.67 21.34 10.65
N ARG A 41 1.15 22.51 10.97
CA ARG A 41 1.58 23.35 12.09
C ARG A 41 0.76 23.04 13.33
N LYS A 42 1.21 23.54 14.49
CA LYS A 42 0.45 23.45 15.74
C LYS A 42 -1.00 23.93 15.55
N GLY A 43 -1.95 23.10 15.94
CA GLY A 43 -3.39 23.38 15.87
C GLY A 43 -4.04 23.07 14.53
N GLU A 44 -3.27 22.78 13.48
CA GLU A 44 -3.83 22.34 12.21
C GLU A 44 -4.29 20.88 12.28
N SER A 45 -5.22 20.54 11.40
CA SER A 45 -5.82 19.21 11.34
C SER A 45 -6.01 18.75 9.91
N VAL A 46 -5.99 17.44 9.73
CA VAL A 46 -6.25 16.78 8.44
C VAL A 46 -7.11 15.54 8.66
N THR A 47 -8.01 15.29 7.71
CA THR A 47 -8.83 14.08 7.70
C THR A 47 -8.12 13.00 6.89
N PHE A 48 -7.93 11.83 7.50
CA PHE A 48 -7.46 10.63 6.84
C PHE A 48 -8.61 9.66 6.61
N THR A 49 -8.62 8.99 5.47
CA THR A 49 -9.62 7.99 5.09
C THR A 49 -8.91 6.70 4.69
N ALA A 50 -9.37 5.57 5.22
CA ALA A 50 -8.91 4.25 4.84
C ALA A 50 -9.85 3.61 3.82
N SER A 51 -9.29 2.83 2.90
CA SER A 51 -10.00 2.10 1.85
C SER A 51 -9.45 0.69 1.66
N GLY A 52 -10.23 -0.18 1.00
CA GLY A 52 -9.86 -1.58 0.70
C GLY A 52 -10.53 -2.63 1.60
N TRP A 53 -11.02 -2.24 2.78
CA TRP A 53 -11.68 -3.11 3.76
C TRP A 53 -12.72 -2.38 4.64
N LYS A 54 -13.09 -2.98 5.79
CA LYS A 54 -13.97 -2.43 6.84
C LYS A 54 -13.31 -2.56 8.23
N ASP A 55 -13.95 -2.04 9.27
CA ASP A 55 -13.54 -2.25 10.68
C ASP A 55 -12.10 -1.81 11.02
N TYR A 56 -11.68 -0.71 10.41
CA TYR A 56 -10.36 -0.12 10.62
C TYR A 56 -10.14 0.31 12.06
N THR A 57 -8.90 0.12 12.51
CA THR A 57 -8.38 0.66 13.77
C THR A 57 -7.21 1.59 13.47
N TRP A 58 -7.25 2.79 14.01
CA TRP A 58 -6.22 3.82 13.82
C TRP A 58 -5.34 3.96 15.05
N ALA A 59 -4.05 4.19 14.83
CA ALA A 59 -3.08 4.48 15.87
C ALA A 59 -2.03 5.48 15.40
N ILE A 60 -1.47 6.24 16.33
CA ILE A 60 -0.32 7.12 16.13
C ILE A 60 0.79 6.68 17.07
N THR A 61 2.04 6.81 16.63
CA THR A 61 3.25 6.47 17.39
C THR A 61 3.50 7.39 18.59
N ASP A 62 3.14 8.68 18.53
CA ASP A 62 3.36 9.63 19.62
C ASP A 62 2.11 10.50 19.91
N LYS A 63 1.46 10.20 21.03
CA LYS A 63 0.26 10.93 21.49
C LYS A 63 0.57 12.27 22.15
N THR A 64 1.84 12.62 22.33
CA THR A 64 2.26 13.90 22.93
C THR A 64 2.39 15.03 21.92
N ILE A 65 2.46 14.70 20.62
CA ILE A 65 2.59 15.67 19.52
C ILE A 65 1.30 15.79 18.69
N GLY A 66 0.38 14.82 18.79
CA GLY A 66 -0.96 14.95 18.21
C GLY A 66 -2.00 13.97 18.75
N VAL A 67 -3.21 14.09 18.24
CA VAL A 67 -4.41 13.38 18.71
C VAL A 67 -5.29 12.96 17.53
N LEU A 68 -5.95 11.81 17.66
CA LEU A 68 -6.99 11.35 16.75
C LEU A 68 -8.38 11.63 17.31
N SER A 69 -9.31 12.07 16.46
CA SER A 69 -10.71 12.25 16.85
C SER A 69 -11.43 10.93 17.15
N THR A 70 -11.03 9.85 16.47
CA THR A 70 -11.51 8.48 16.69
C THR A 70 -10.40 7.48 16.38
N THR A 71 -10.43 6.32 17.02
CA THR A 71 -9.52 5.21 16.70
C THR A 71 -10.20 4.11 15.88
N LYS A 72 -11.45 4.31 15.45
CA LYS A 72 -12.26 3.32 14.74
C LYS A 72 -13.03 3.93 13.58
N GLY A 73 -13.28 3.11 12.55
CA GLY A 73 -14.08 3.48 11.38
C GLY A 73 -13.24 3.90 10.18
N SER A 74 -13.90 4.17 9.05
CA SER A 74 -13.22 4.42 7.77
C SER A 74 -12.46 5.74 7.69
N SER A 75 -12.64 6.66 8.64
CA SER A 75 -11.95 7.93 8.67
C SER A 75 -11.67 8.40 10.09
N THR A 76 -10.59 9.16 10.26
CA THR A 76 -10.24 9.88 11.49
C THR A 76 -9.66 11.25 11.15
N VAL A 77 -9.83 12.21 12.04
CA VAL A 77 -9.13 13.50 11.97
C VAL A 77 -7.90 13.43 12.88
N TYR A 78 -6.75 13.79 12.33
CA TYR A 78 -5.55 14.04 13.13
C TYR A 78 -5.44 15.54 13.42
N THR A 79 -5.11 15.91 14.65
CA THR A 79 -4.83 17.29 15.04
C THR A 79 -3.46 17.39 15.69
N ALA A 80 -2.62 18.29 15.16
CA ALA A 80 -1.29 18.57 15.70
C ALA A 80 -1.39 19.37 17.01
N ILE A 81 -0.87 18.84 18.10
CA ILE A 81 -0.84 19.50 19.43
C ILE A 81 0.41 20.37 19.58
N LYS A 82 1.51 19.99 18.92
CA LYS A 82 2.78 20.73 18.94
C LYS A 82 3.25 21.04 17.52
N GLY A 83 3.86 22.20 17.36
CA GLY A 83 4.71 22.50 16.19
C GLY A 83 6.11 22.10 16.60
N SER A 84 6.62 21.03 16.02
CA SER A 84 7.99 20.56 16.21
C SER A 84 8.56 20.16 14.85
N ALA A 85 9.84 19.84 14.76
CA ALA A 85 10.42 19.28 13.54
C ALA A 85 10.28 17.74 13.47
N ASP A 86 9.37 17.18 14.27
CA ASP A 86 9.18 15.73 14.39
C ASP A 86 8.17 15.20 13.37
N SER A 87 8.40 13.95 12.97
CA SER A 87 7.46 13.19 12.14
C SER A 87 6.61 12.26 12.99
N GLN A 88 5.35 12.14 12.62
CA GLN A 88 4.37 11.24 13.20
C GLN A 88 3.96 10.20 12.15
N ILE A 89 3.93 8.92 12.53
CA ILE A 89 3.38 7.86 11.70
C ILE A 89 1.94 7.57 12.14
N LEU A 90 1.00 7.66 11.20
CA LEU A 90 -0.37 7.19 11.36
C LEU A 90 -0.46 5.78 10.79
N VAL A 91 -0.87 4.82 11.60
CA VAL A 91 -1.08 3.43 11.19
C VAL A 91 -2.57 3.14 11.18
N VAL A 92 -3.04 2.51 10.12
CA VAL A 92 -4.36 1.86 10.09
C VAL A 92 -4.17 0.35 10.03
N THR A 93 -4.97 -0.39 10.79
CA THR A 93 -4.94 -1.85 10.85
C THR A 93 -6.34 -2.41 10.67
N VAL A 94 -6.44 -3.52 9.96
CA VAL A 94 -7.65 -4.35 9.87
C VAL A 94 -7.32 -5.78 10.27
N ASN A 95 -8.28 -6.42 10.95
CA ASN A 95 -8.26 -7.85 11.20
C ASN A 95 -9.26 -8.51 10.25
N ILE A 96 -8.74 -9.35 9.36
CA ILE A 96 -9.52 -9.98 8.31
C ILE A 96 -9.81 -11.41 8.76
N PRO A 97 -11.08 -11.76 9.05
CA PRO A 97 -11.41 -13.13 9.41
C PRO A 97 -11.16 -14.05 8.21
N ALA A 98 -10.89 -15.32 8.48
CA ALA A 98 -10.62 -16.31 7.42
C ALA A 98 -11.75 -16.42 6.39
N ASP A 99 -13.00 -16.23 6.82
CA ASP A 99 -14.20 -16.20 5.95
C ASP A 99 -14.26 -14.99 5.00
N GLY A 100 -13.51 -13.92 5.30
CA GLY A 100 -13.42 -12.73 4.45
C GLY A 100 -12.39 -12.85 3.33
N ILE A 101 -11.59 -13.91 3.29
CA ILE A 101 -10.61 -14.17 2.23
C ILE A 101 -11.34 -14.92 1.11
N ASN A 102 -11.79 -14.22 0.06
CA ASN A 102 -12.31 -14.87 -1.14
C ASN A 102 -11.15 -15.63 -1.82
N THR A 103 -11.02 -16.93 -1.57
CA THR A 103 -10.04 -17.79 -2.24
C THR A 103 -10.61 -18.34 -3.54
N ASP A 104 -10.72 -17.52 -4.58
CA ASP A 104 -11.03 -18.00 -5.94
C ASP A 104 -9.75 -18.36 -6.74
N ALA A 105 -8.57 -18.32 -6.12
CA ALA A 105 -7.31 -18.76 -6.71
C ALA A 105 -6.90 -20.15 -6.17
N SER A 106 -7.02 -21.16 -7.02
CA SER A 106 -6.33 -22.44 -6.90
C SER A 106 -4.83 -22.21 -6.71
N THR A 107 -4.29 -22.51 -5.53
CA THR A 107 -2.84 -22.67 -5.36
C THR A 107 -2.54 -23.89 -4.50
N ASN A 108 -1.64 -24.72 -5.03
CA ASN A 108 -1.09 -25.93 -4.42
C ASN A 108 -0.11 -25.61 -3.27
N GLY A 109 -0.44 -24.62 -2.44
CA GLY A 109 0.30 -24.19 -1.26
C GLY A 109 -0.71 -23.89 -0.17
N VAL A 110 -0.55 -24.53 0.98
CA VAL A 110 -1.45 -24.42 2.13
C VAL A 110 -1.53 -22.96 2.57
N VAL A 111 -2.48 -22.20 2.02
CA VAL A 111 -2.98 -21.02 2.70
C VAL A 111 -3.78 -21.60 3.86
N ASP A 112 -3.33 -21.37 5.08
CA ASP A 112 -4.07 -21.77 6.28
C ASP A 112 -5.38 -20.96 6.31
N VAL A 113 -6.41 -21.45 5.61
CA VAL A 113 -7.77 -20.89 5.50
C VAL A 113 -8.53 -20.84 6.83
N ASN A 114 -7.81 -20.97 7.94
CA ASN A 114 -8.31 -20.85 9.31
C ASN A 114 -7.60 -19.74 10.11
N SER A 115 -6.69 -18.98 9.51
CA SER A 115 -5.95 -17.93 10.22
C SER A 115 -6.43 -16.54 9.82
N SER A 116 -6.84 -15.74 10.80
CA SER A 116 -7.14 -14.32 10.57
C SER A 116 -5.88 -13.56 10.15
N GLN A 117 -5.99 -12.69 9.15
CA GLN A 117 -4.87 -11.88 8.68
C GLN A 117 -4.93 -10.46 9.27
N LEU A 118 -3.81 -10.01 9.82
CA LEU A 118 -3.60 -8.60 10.16
C LEU A 118 -2.96 -7.87 8.98
N VAL A 119 -3.62 -6.84 8.49
CA VAL A 119 -3.13 -5.99 7.39
C VAL A 119 -3.04 -4.55 7.86
N ASN A 120 -1.96 -3.85 7.51
CA ASN A 120 -1.75 -2.45 7.88
C ASN A 120 -1.36 -1.57 6.69
N ALA A 121 -1.70 -0.28 6.78
CA ALA A 121 -1.16 0.78 5.94
C ALA A 121 -0.71 1.96 6.81
N GLN A 122 0.12 2.83 6.24
CA GLN A 122 0.74 3.95 6.97
C GLN A 122 0.62 5.26 6.19
N ALA A 123 0.52 6.35 6.93
CA ALA A 123 0.68 7.71 6.42
C ALA A 123 1.68 8.49 7.28
N VAL A 124 2.42 9.40 6.66
CA VAL A 124 3.44 10.23 7.34
C VAL A 124 2.91 11.63 7.57
N ILE A 125 3.03 12.13 8.79
CA ILE A 125 2.63 13.49 9.16
C ILE A 125 3.88 14.23 9.64
N THR A 126 4.28 15.27 8.91
CA THR A 126 5.40 16.13 9.31
C THR A 126 4.86 17.32 10.09
N HIS A 127 5.36 17.52 11.30
CA HIS A 127 5.10 18.77 12.01
C HIS A 127 6.06 19.85 11.51
N ASN A 128 5.51 21.05 11.36
CA ASN A 128 6.29 22.25 11.10
C ASN A 128 6.25 23.14 12.36
N PRO A 129 7.38 23.77 12.71
CA PRO A 129 7.45 24.73 13.81
C PRO A 129 6.56 25.96 13.57
#